data_AF-A0A914DES4-F1
#
_entry.id   AF-A0A914DES4-F1
#
_cell.length_a   1.000
_cell.length_b   1.000
_cell.length_c   1.000
_cell.angle_alpha   90.00
_cell.angle_beta   90.00
_cell.angle_gamma   90.00
#
_symmetry.space_group_name_H-M   'P 1'
#
loop_
_entity.id
_entity.type
_entity.pdbx_description
1 polymer ?
#
loop_
_entity_poly.entity_id
_entity_poly.type
_entity_poly.pdbx_seq_one_letter_code
_entity_poly.pdbx_strand_id
1 'polypeptide(L)'
;MDFVGGYTVALDMTARDFQDEAKKGGTPWFLAKSFDTSCPIAEFIDKHKLDPTNCELFCRINGVEKQKSKTDAMIFDIPTLIAYITQYVTLHPGDLLLTGTPAGVTQLNSGDQIEFGITDIIKATFFTMSLANFREIGKKIVCVGLNYSEHAKELGNPLPKKPLLFVKTTNSYLTEGNPIEAPPDCTNFQQEVELGVIISKLAKNVRKEEAMDFVGGYTVALDMTARDFQHEASKDGTPWFLAKSFDTSCPIAEFIDKHKLDPTNCELFCRINGVEKQKSNTNDMIFDIPTLIAYITQYVTLYPGDLLLTGTPAGVTQLNSGDQIEFGITDIIKATFFVK
;
A
#
# COMPACT_ATOMS: atom_id res chain seq x y z
N MET A 1 44.36 -6.65 -5.58
CA MET A 1 43.50 -5.54 -5.10
C MET A 1 43.42 -4.38 -6.08
N ASP A 2 44.32 -4.25 -7.06
CA ASP A 2 44.36 -3.10 -7.98
C ASP A 2 43.09 -2.92 -8.84
N PHE A 3 42.34 -4.00 -9.08
CA PHE A 3 41.09 -4.02 -9.85
C PHE A 3 39.84 -3.57 -9.05
N VAL A 4 39.94 -3.44 -7.73
CA VAL A 4 38.84 -2.93 -6.90
C VAL A 4 38.87 -1.41 -6.95
N GLY A 5 37.77 -0.77 -7.36
CA GLY A 5 37.65 0.69 -7.38
C GLY A 5 37.32 1.30 -6.02
N GLY A 6 36.56 0.57 -5.20
CA GLY A 6 36.13 0.99 -3.87
C GLY A 6 35.12 0.02 -3.28
N TYR A 7 34.44 0.46 -2.23
CA TYR A 7 33.53 -0.36 -1.43
C TYR A 7 32.23 0.38 -1.17
N THR A 8 31.17 -0.36 -0.88
CA THR A 8 29.93 0.17 -0.31
C THR A 8 29.37 -0.89 0.65
N VAL A 9 28.37 -0.53 1.43
CA VAL A 9 27.58 -1.49 2.21
C VAL A 9 26.25 -1.68 1.49
N ALA A 10 25.78 -2.91 1.44
CA ALA A 10 24.51 -3.24 0.82
C ALA A 10 23.71 -4.17 1.74
N LEU A 11 22.39 -4.16 1.58
CA LEU A 11 21.52 -5.17 2.16
C LEU A 11 21.06 -6.13 1.08
N ASP A 12 21.34 -7.42 1.30
CA ASP A 12 20.82 -8.51 0.47
C ASP A 12 19.47 -8.99 1.02
N MET A 13 18.41 -8.24 0.71
CA MET A 13 17.06 -8.57 1.20
C MET A 13 16.55 -9.84 0.54
N THR A 14 15.81 -10.64 1.31
CA THR A 14 15.33 -11.96 0.84
C THR A 14 13.87 -12.18 1.24
N ALA A 15 13.02 -12.50 0.27
CA ALA A 15 11.71 -13.04 0.54
C ALA A 15 11.84 -14.54 0.89
N ARG A 16 11.80 -14.85 2.19
CA ARG A 16 12.20 -16.16 2.74
C ARG A 16 11.25 -17.29 2.35
N ASP A 17 9.96 -17.00 2.26
CA ASP A 17 8.93 -17.90 1.73
C ASP A 17 9.27 -18.41 0.33
N PHE A 18 9.55 -17.50 -0.62
CA PHE A 18 9.96 -17.87 -1.97
C PHE A 18 11.30 -18.59 -2.00
N GLN A 19 12.24 -18.21 -1.13
CA GLN A 19 13.54 -18.88 -1.06
C GLN A 19 13.41 -20.32 -0.60
N ASP A 20 12.60 -20.57 0.43
CA ASP A 20 12.42 -21.89 1.00
C ASP A 20 11.62 -22.81 0.08
N GLU A 21 10.65 -22.27 -0.66
CA GLU A 21 10.00 -22.98 -1.76
C GLU A 21 11.00 -23.34 -2.87
N ALA A 22 11.84 -22.38 -3.30
CA ALA A 22 12.85 -22.63 -4.32
C ALA A 22 13.88 -23.68 -3.89
N LYS A 23 14.30 -23.70 -2.62
CA LYS A 23 15.16 -24.75 -2.06
C LYS A 23 14.51 -26.13 -2.13
N LYS A 24 13.22 -26.23 -1.80
CA LYS A 24 12.48 -27.51 -1.88
C LYS A 24 12.35 -27.99 -3.33
N GLY A 25 12.15 -27.06 -4.26
CA GLY A 25 12.01 -27.36 -5.69
C GLY A 25 13.33 -27.48 -6.46
N GLY A 26 14.47 -27.15 -5.86
CA GLY A 26 15.76 -27.10 -6.55
C GLY A 26 15.84 -26.02 -7.63
N THR A 27 15.05 -24.95 -7.49
CA THR A 27 14.96 -23.87 -8.49
C THR A 27 15.80 -22.65 -8.10
N PRO A 28 16.16 -21.77 -9.07
CA PRO A 28 16.88 -20.54 -8.78
C PRO A 28 16.09 -19.60 -7.85
N TRP A 29 16.80 -18.85 -7.01
CA TRP A 29 16.20 -17.95 -6.01
C TRP A 29 15.74 -16.60 -6.57
N PHE A 30 15.43 -16.52 -7.87
CA PHE A 30 15.14 -15.27 -8.57
C PHE A 30 14.01 -14.47 -7.88
N LEU A 31 12.86 -15.10 -7.63
CA LEU A 31 11.73 -14.46 -6.97
C LEU A 31 12.06 -14.02 -5.53
N ALA A 32 12.98 -14.72 -4.87
CA ALA A 32 13.37 -14.43 -3.50
C ALA A 32 14.40 -13.31 -3.36
N LYS A 33 15.17 -13.02 -4.41
CA LYS A 33 16.38 -12.17 -4.36
C LYS A 33 16.38 -11.01 -5.36
N SER A 34 15.46 -11.01 -6.32
CA SER A 34 15.45 -10.05 -7.44
C SER A 34 14.14 -9.26 -7.52
N PHE A 35 13.44 -9.11 -6.40
CA PHE A 35 12.28 -8.21 -6.31
C PHE A 35 12.74 -6.75 -6.26
N ASP A 36 11.86 -5.83 -6.64
CA ASP A 36 12.17 -4.40 -6.61
C ASP A 36 12.64 -3.97 -5.22
N THR A 37 13.67 -3.12 -5.16
CA THR A 37 14.29 -2.61 -3.91
C THR A 37 14.97 -3.67 -3.02
N SER A 38 15.17 -4.91 -3.50
CA SER A 38 15.82 -5.98 -2.75
C SER A 38 17.30 -5.76 -2.40
N CYS A 39 17.97 -4.82 -3.07
CA CYS A 39 19.37 -4.50 -2.83
C CYS A 39 19.62 -2.98 -2.58
N PRO A 40 19.19 -2.43 -1.43
CA PRO A 40 19.58 -1.09 -1.01
C PRO A 40 21.10 -1.03 -0.81
N ILE A 41 21.76 -0.01 -1.36
CA ILE A 41 23.19 0.22 -1.23
C ILE A 41 23.47 1.60 -0.62
N ALA A 42 24.53 1.71 0.17
CA ALA A 42 25.03 2.96 0.72
C ALA A 42 25.89 3.70 -0.33
N GLU A 43 26.37 4.90 0.03
CA GLU A 43 27.28 5.65 -0.85
C GLU A 43 28.60 4.91 -1.09
N PHE A 44 29.22 5.23 -2.22
CA PHE A 44 30.51 4.66 -2.61
C PHE A 44 31.65 5.22 -1.76
N ILE A 45 32.52 4.34 -1.28
CA ILE A 45 33.75 4.64 -0.56
C ILE A 45 34.94 4.29 -1.45
N ASP A 46 35.77 5.26 -1.77
CA ASP A 46 37.01 5.04 -2.51
C ASP A 46 37.91 4.01 -1.82
N LYS A 47 38.56 3.13 -2.59
CA LYS A 47 39.38 2.03 -2.05
C LYS A 47 40.48 2.46 -1.10
N HIS A 48 40.96 3.71 -1.23
CA HIS A 48 42.02 4.26 -0.38
C HIS A 48 41.52 4.80 0.96
N LYS A 49 40.19 4.89 1.14
CA LYS A 49 39.54 5.42 2.36
C LYS A 49 39.04 4.33 3.31
N LEU A 50 39.17 3.06 2.93
CA LEU A 50 38.67 1.93 3.72
C LEU A 50 39.66 0.76 3.67
N ASP A 51 40.01 0.23 4.83
CA ASP A 51 40.64 -1.09 4.93
C ASP A 51 39.54 -2.15 5.11
N PRO A 52 39.18 -2.91 4.07
CA PRO A 52 38.04 -3.82 4.13
C PRO A 52 38.31 -5.09 4.95
N THR A 53 39.53 -5.31 5.45
CA THR A 53 39.92 -6.56 6.10
C THR A 53 39.39 -6.71 7.53
N ASN A 54 39.06 -5.60 8.19
CA ASN A 54 38.59 -5.59 9.58
C ASN A 54 37.57 -4.45 9.83
N CYS A 55 36.65 -4.26 8.88
CA CYS A 55 35.55 -3.33 9.02
C CYS A 55 34.43 -3.95 9.85
N GLU A 56 33.83 -3.18 10.74
CA GLU A 56 32.65 -3.60 11.48
C GLU A 56 31.37 -3.16 10.74
N LEU A 57 30.63 -4.13 10.23
CA LEU A 57 29.32 -3.94 9.63
C LEU A 57 28.25 -3.94 10.71
N PHE A 58 27.26 -3.06 10.58
CA PHE A 58 26.08 -3.05 11.44
C PHE A 58 24.78 -2.92 10.63
N CYS A 59 23.69 -3.44 11.20
CA CYS A 59 22.32 -3.20 10.75
C CYS A 59 21.42 -3.05 11.98
N ARG A 60 20.64 -1.97 12.02
CA ARG A 60 19.64 -1.65 13.04
C ARG A 60 18.28 -1.53 12.40
N ILE A 61 17.26 -2.00 13.11
CA ILE A 61 15.85 -1.82 12.76
C ILE A 61 15.19 -1.04 13.88
N ASN A 62 14.59 0.10 13.53
CA ASN A 62 13.94 1.02 14.47
C ASN A 62 14.86 1.36 15.66
N GLY A 63 16.15 1.60 15.38
CA GLY A 63 17.19 1.89 16.37
C GLY A 63 17.75 0.68 17.13
N VAL A 64 17.16 -0.51 16.98
CA VAL A 64 17.63 -1.73 17.66
C VAL A 64 18.62 -2.48 16.76
N GLU A 65 19.81 -2.74 17.27
CA GLU A 65 20.83 -3.52 16.55
C GLU A 65 20.40 -4.98 16.35
N LYS A 66 20.49 -5.45 15.10
CA LYS A 66 20.08 -6.80 14.68
C LYS A 66 21.26 -7.59 14.12
N GLN A 67 22.14 -6.92 13.40
CA GLN A 67 23.37 -7.51 12.90
C GLN A 67 24.54 -6.61 13.28
N LYS A 68 25.59 -7.24 13.78
CA LYS A 68 26.88 -6.61 14.02
C LYS A 68 27.96 -7.66 13.84
N SER A 69 28.87 -7.44 12.90
CA SER A 69 29.94 -8.39 12.61
C SER A 69 31.08 -7.69 11.91
N LYS A 70 32.26 -8.28 12.01
CA LYS A 70 33.44 -7.80 11.29
C LYS A 70 33.65 -8.56 9.99
N THR A 71 34.31 -7.93 9.03
CA THR A 71 34.67 -8.54 7.75
C THR A 71 35.79 -9.57 7.87
N ASP A 72 36.56 -9.58 8.95
CA ASP A 72 37.55 -10.63 9.26
C ASP A 72 36.89 -12.01 9.52
N ALA A 73 35.59 -12.04 9.81
CA ALA A 73 34.80 -13.25 9.97
C ALA A 73 34.32 -13.87 8.64
N MET A 74 34.62 -13.25 7.49
CA MET A 74 34.29 -13.82 6.19
C MET A 74 35.07 -15.12 5.95
N ILE A 75 34.38 -16.16 5.48
CA ILE A 75 35.01 -17.45 5.16
C ILE A 75 36.04 -17.31 4.04
N PHE A 76 35.71 -16.48 3.04
CA PHE A 76 36.60 -16.14 1.94
C PHE A 76 36.80 -14.64 1.93
N ASP A 77 38.05 -14.19 1.89
CA ASP A 77 38.36 -12.78 1.76
C ASP A 77 38.03 -12.25 0.35
N ILE A 78 37.98 -10.92 0.21
CA ILE A 78 37.65 -10.24 -1.05
C ILE A 78 38.58 -10.67 -2.20
N PRO A 79 39.92 -10.72 -2.04
CA PRO A 79 40.81 -11.23 -3.08
C PRO A 79 40.47 -12.65 -3.54
N THR A 80 40.18 -13.55 -2.60
CA THR A 80 39.83 -14.95 -2.90
C THR A 80 38.53 -15.04 -3.68
N LEU A 81 37.50 -14.28 -3.28
CA LEU A 81 36.23 -14.24 -4.00
C LEU A 81 36.40 -13.74 -5.44
N ILE A 82 37.14 -12.64 -5.64
CA ILE A 82 37.41 -12.09 -6.97
C ILE A 82 38.19 -13.11 -7.82
N ALA A 83 39.25 -13.71 -7.26
CA ALA A 83 40.06 -14.69 -7.96
C ALA A 83 39.29 -15.95 -8.35
N TYR A 84 38.28 -16.34 -7.56
CA TYR A 84 37.42 -17.47 -7.89
C TYR A 84 36.40 -17.11 -8.98
N ILE A 85 35.68 -16.00 -8.82
CA ILE A 85 34.62 -15.58 -9.76
C ILE A 85 35.19 -15.29 -11.15
N THR A 86 36.36 -14.67 -11.22
CA THR A 86 37.01 -14.30 -12.50
C THR A 86 37.50 -15.49 -13.32
N GLN A 87 37.48 -16.70 -12.78
CA GLN A 87 37.69 -17.93 -13.57
C GLN A 87 36.53 -18.25 -14.50
N TYR A 88 35.33 -17.73 -14.19
CA TYR A 88 34.10 -18.05 -14.89
C TYR A 88 33.41 -16.83 -15.51
N VAL A 89 33.58 -15.66 -14.91
CA VAL A 89 32.89 -14.43 -15.30
C VAL A 89 33.89 -13.28 -15.39
N THR A 90 33.95 -12.62 -16.54
CA THR A 90 34.71 -11.36 -16.68
C THR A 90 34.01 -10.26 -15.91
N LEU A 91 34.74 -9.59 -15.01
CA LEU A 91 34.25 -8.41 -14.29
C LEU A 91 34.65 -7.13 -15.03
N HIS A 92 33.72 -6.18 -15.09
CA HIS A 92 33.89 -4.87 -15.70
C HIS A 92 33.85 -3.74 -14.65
N PRO A 93 34.45 -2.57 -14.94
CA PRO A 93 34.30 -1.40 -14.09
C PRO A 93 32.82 -1.07 -13.84
N GLY A 94 32.43 -0.97 -12.58
CA GLY A 94 31.04 -0.74 -12.16
C GLY A 94 30.32 -2.00 -11.66
N ASP A 95 30.88 -3.20 -11.89
CA ASP A 95 30.32 -4.43 -11.32
C ASP A 95 30.41 -4.42 -9.79
N LEU A 96 29.32 -4.85 -9.15
CA LEU A 96 29.20 -4.94 -7.70
C LEU A 96 29.20 -6.41 -7.27
N LEU A 97 30.07 -6.74 -6.32
CA LEU A 97 30.12 -8.05 -5.68
C LEU A 97 29.72 -7.93 -4.21
N LEU A 98 28.63 -8.62 -3.82
CA LEU A 98 28.27 -8.77 -2.41
C LEU A 98 29.12 -9.88 -1.79
N THR A 99 29.78 -9.58 -0.68
CA THR A 99 30.83 -10.45 -0.11
C THR A 99 30.33 -11.42 0.97
N GLY A 100 29.05 -11.35 1.31
CA GLY A 100 28.40 -12.24 2.27
C GLY A 100 27.47 -11.49 3.21
N THR A 101 26.77 -12.25 4.06
CA THR A 101 25.84 -11.71 5.05
C THR A 101 26.22 -12.25 6.43
N PRO A 102 26.40 -11.38 7.43
CA PRO A 102 26.67 -11.83 8.80
C PRO A 102 25.43 -12.48 9.43
N ALA A 103 25.64 -13.22 10.52
CA ALA A 103 24.53 -13.78 11.31
C ALA A 103 23.60 -12.67 11.85
N GLY A 104 22.42 -13.07 12.34
CA GLY A 104 21.43 -12.13 12.89
C GLY A 104 20.43 -11.58 11.87
N VAL A 105 20.29 -12.24 10.71
CA VAL A 105 19.24 -11.90 9.74
C VAL A 105 17.88 -12.01 10.44
N THR A 106 17.06 -10.98 10.31
CA THR A 106 15.74 -10.89 10.93
C THR A 106 14.68 -10.52 9.90
N GLN A 107 13.43 -10.77 10.24
CA GLN A 107 12.30 -10.29 9.48
C GLN A 107 12.21 -8.76 9.55
N LEU A 108 11.86 -8.16 8.41
CA LEU A 108 11.49 -6.76 8.28
C LEU A 108 9.97 -6.67 8.22
N ASN A 109 9.40 -5.64 8.84
CA ASN A 109 7.99 -5.30 8.77
C ASN A 109 7.81 -4.01 7.97
N SER A 110 6.61 -3.83 7.43
CA SER A 110 6.22 -2.60 6.74
C SER A 110 6.34 -1.39 7.68
N GLY A 111 7.00 -0.32 7.22
CA GLY A 111 7.28 0.89 7.99
C GLY A 111 8.54 0.85 8.87
N ASP A 112 9.24 -0.28 8.94
CA ASP A 112 10.52 -0.35 9.63
C ASP A 112 11.54 0.63 9.03
N GLN A 113 12.19 1.41 9.89
CA GLN A 113 13.37 2.19 9.57
C GLN A 113 14.60 1.29 9.71
N ILE A 114 15.38 1.19 8.65
CA ILE A 114 16.57 0.34 8.61
C ILE A 114 17.80 1.23 8.45
N GLU A 115 18.70 1.17 9.43
CA GLU A 115 19.99 1.85 9.41
C GLU A 115 21.10 0.80 9.27
N PHE A 116 21.94 0.92 8.26
CA PHE A 116 23.02 -0.03 8.02
C PHE A 116 24.28 0.68 7.51
N GLY A 117 25.45 0.10 7.75
CA GLY A 117 26.70 0.75 7.39
C GLY A 117 27.94 0.07 7.95
N ILE A 118 29.05 0.79 7.86
CA ILE A 118 30.31 0.45 8.52
C ILE A 118 30.48 1.41 9.69
N THR A 119 30.66 0.88 10.90
CA THR A 119 30.82 1.66 12.14
C THR A 119 31.84 2.77 11.95
N ASP A 120 31.48 3.99 12.35
CA ASP A 120 32.29 5.22 12.28
C ASP A 120 32.73 5.70 10.88
N ILE A 121 32.28 5.05 9.80
CA ILE A 121 32.71 5.38 8.43
C ILE A 121 31.54 5.85 7.57
N ILE A 122 30.50 5.02 7.44
CA ILE A 122 29.34 5.32 6.60
C ILE A 122 28.08 4.75 7.23
N LYS A 123 26.95 5.41 6.99
CA LYS A 123 25.64 4.85 7.25
C LYS A 123 24.65 5.25 6.17
N ALA A 124 23.76 4.33 5.83
CA ALA A 124 22.58 4.58 5.03
C ALA A 124 21.34 4.31 5.88
N THR A 125 20.27 5.05 5.59
CA THR A 125 18.98 4.86 6.22
C THR A 125 17.92 4.82 5.15
N PHE A 126 17.06 3.81 5.19
CA PHE A 126 15.87 3.75 4.37
C PHE A 126 14.71 3.23 5.20
N PHE A 127 13.51 3.48 4.70
CA PHE A 127 12.28 3.00 5.31
C PHE A 127 11.72 1.93 4.40
N THR A 128 11.32 0.80 4.98
CA THR A 128 10.44 -0.11 4.24
C THR A 128 9.13 0.65 3.95
N MET A 129 8.56 0.44 2.77
CA MET A 129 7.29 1.09 2.43
C MET A 129 6.23 0.70 3.48
N SER A 130 5.71 1.70 4.18
CA SER A 130 4.56 1.54 5.07
C SER A 130 3.28 1.75 4.27
N LEU A 131 2.44 0.71 4.17
CA LEU A 131 1.09 0.89 3.63
C LEU A 131 0.19 1.70 4.57
N ALA A 132 0.60 1.94 5.82
CA ALA A 132 -0.13 2.83 6.72
C ALA A 132 -0.20 4.29 6.20
N ASN A 133 0.81 4.69 5.39
CA ASN A 133 0.87 6.00 4.75
C ASN A 133 0.30 5.98 3.32
N PHE A 134 -0.59 5.04 2.98
CA PHE A 134 -1.16 4.90 1.63
C PHE A 134 -1.75 6.21 1.06
N ARG A 135 -2.20 7.14 1.92
CA ARG A 135 -2.72 8.46 1.53
C ARG A 135 -1.68 9.33 0.81
N GLU A 136 -0.39 9.15 1.13
CA GLU A 136 0.72 9.92 0.56
C GLU A 136 1.36 9.23 -0.64
N ILE A 137 1.37 7.90 -0.66
CA ILE A 137 2.05 7.10 -1.70
C ILE A 137 1.11 6.59 -2.79
N GLY A 138 -0.20 6.50 -2.49
CA GLY A 138 -1.22 6.06 -3.42
C GLY A 138 -1.33 7.02 -4.59
N LYS A 139 -1.49 6.48 -5.81
CA LYS A 139 -1.56 7.29 -7.03
C LYS A 139 -2.99 7.58 -7.44
N LYS A 140 -3.94 6.76 -6.98
CA LYS A 140 -5.36 6.88 -7.31
C LYS A 140 -6.25 6.20 -6.28
N ILE A 141 -7.52 6.62 -6.29
CA ILE A 141 -8.61 6.01 -5.56
C ILE A 141 -9.63 5.51 -6.59
N VAL A 142 -9.70 4.20 -6.80
CA VAL A 142 -10.69 3.58 -7.68
C VAL A 142 -11.94 3.29 -6.86
N CYS A 143 -13.12 3.64 -7.36
CA CYS A 143 -14.37 3.51 -6.62
C CYS A 143 -15.38 2.68 -7.43
N VAL A 144 -16.27 1.98 -6.73
CA VAL A 144 -17.27 1.10 -7.34
C VAL A 144 -18.68 1.59 -7.01
N GLY A 145 -19.41 2.05 -8.01
CA GLY A 145 -20.80 2.46 -7.84
C GLY A 145 -21.76 1.27 -7.82
N LEU A 146 -22.85 1.39 -7.05
CA LEU A 146 -23.97 0.45 -7.03
C LEU A 146 -23.56 -1.00 -6.70
N ASN A 147 -22.64 -1.20 -5.75
CA ASN A 147 -22.16 -2.54 -5.38
C ASN A 147 -22.94 -3.20 -4.22
N TYR A 148 -23.98 -2.55 -3.69
CA TYR A 148 -24.89 -3.13 -2.69
C TYR A 148 -26.31 -3.17 -3.25
N SER A 149 -26.97 -4.32 -3.12
CA SER A 149 -28.28 -4.55 -3.75
C SER A 149 -29.38 -3.62 -3.23
N GLU A 150 -29.41 -3.34 -1.93
CA GLU A 150 -30.38 -2.43 -1.33
C GLU A 150 -30.15 -0.97 -1.73
N HIS A 151 -28.89 -0.55 -1.92
CA HIS A 151 -28.58 0.79 -2.41
C HIS A 151 -29.01 0.98 -3.88
N ALA A 152 -28.83 -0.06 -4.72
CA ALA A 152 -29.33 -0.03 -6.08
C ALA A 152 -30.87 0.13 -6.12
N LYS A 153 -31.59 -0.55 -5.22
CA LYS A 153 -33.04 -0.41 -5.07
C LYS A 153 -33.46 0.97 -4.57
N GLU A 154 -32.75 1.52 -3.57
CA GLU A 154 -32.98 2.86 -3.01
C GLU A 154 -32.95 3.95 -4.10
N LEU A 155 -32.00 3.84 -5.04
CA LEU A 155 -31.85 4.78 -6.15
C LEU A 155 -32.70 4.41 -7.39
N GLY A 156 -33.47 3.33 -7.34
CA GLY A 156 -34.31 2.88 -8.48
C GLY A 156 -33.53 2.35 -9.68
N ASN A 157 -32.27 1.93 -9.49
CA ASN A 157 -31.39 1.45 -10.56
C ASN A 157 -31.47 -0.08 -10.73
N PRO A 158 -31.37 -0.60 -11.97
CA PRO A 158 -31.21 -2.03 -12.18
C PRO A 158 -29.85 -2.50 -11.64
N LEU A 159 -29.77 -3.76 -11.19
CA LEU A 159 -28.51 -4.32 -10.74
C LEU A 159 -27.47 -4.30 -11.87
N PRO A 160 -26.25 -3.81 -11.63
CA PRO A 160 -25.22 -3.74 -12.64
C PRO A 160 -24.78 -5.16 -13.07
N LYS A 161 -24.55 -5.36 -14.37
CA LYS A 161 -23.99 -6.61 -14.92
C LYS A 161 -22.46 -6.67 -14.84
N LYS A 162 -21.82 -5.53 -14.65
CA LYS A 162 -20.37 -5.35 -14.53
C LYS A 162 -20.11 -4.22 -13.52
N PRO A 163 -18.98 -4.22 -12.80
CA PRO A 163 -18.63 -3.14 -11.89
C PRO A 163 -18.67 -1.77 -12.58
N LEU A 164 -19.40 -0.82 -12.00
CA LEU A 164 -19.41 0.57 -12.44
C LEU A 164 -18.25 1.29 -11.77
N LEU A 165 -17.23 1.67 -12.56
CA LEU A 165 -16.00 2.24 -12.04
C LEU A 165 -15.95 3.76 -12.24
N PHE A 166 -15.51 4.48 -11.22
CA PHE A 166 -15.07 5.87 -11.30
C PHE A 166 -13.83 6.06 -10.43
N VAL A 167 -13.26 7.26 -10.45
CA VAL A 167 -12.01 7.55 -9.75
C VAL A 167 -12.19 8.82 -8.93
N LYS A 168 -11.62 8.84 -7.73
CA LYS A 168 -11.29 10.06 -7.01
C LYS A 168 -9.80 10.38 -7.14
N THR A 169 -9.48 11.65 -7.16
CA THR A 169 -8.10 12.15 -7.13
C THR A 169 -7.54 12.10 -5.71
N THR A 170 -6.23 11.98 -5.56
CA THR A 170 -5.58 11.78 -4.25
C THR A 170 -5.65 13.02 -3.35
N ASN A 171 -5.86 14.22 -3.90
CA ASN A 171 -6.13 15.43 -3.11
C ASN A 171 -7.48 15.37 -2.36
N SER A 172 -8.37 14.44 -2.70
CA SER A 172 -9.65 14.30 -1.99
C SER A 172 -9.54 13.69 -0.60
N TYR A 173 -8.42 13.03 -0.28
CA TYR A 173 -8.20 12.43 1.03
C TYR A 173 -8.33 13.48 2.14
N LEU A 174 -9.11 13.15 3.17
CA LEU A 174 -9.29 13.98 4.34
C LEU A 174 -9.13 13.14 5.60
N THR A 175 -8.20 13.54 6.47
CA THR A 175 -7.98 12.89 7.76
C THR A 175 -8.76 13.57 8.87
N GLU A 176 -9.11 12.78 9.90
CA GLU A 176 -9.85 13.24 11.08
C GLU A 176 -9.20 14.50 11.70
N GLY A 177 -10.05 15.41 12.20
CA GLY A 177 -9.65 16.74 12.69
C GLY A 177 -9.77 17.86 11.65
N ASN A 178 -9.95 17.54 10.37
CA ASN A 178 -10.25 18.51 9.32
C ASN A 178 -11.74 18.46 8.93
N PRO A 179 -12.36 19.59 8.56
CA PRO A 179 -13.77 19.62 8.19
C PRO A 179 -14.03 19.06 6.79
N ILE A 180 -15.20 18.47 6.60
CA ILE A 180 -15.75 18.11 5.29
C ILE A 180 -16.42 19.36 4.72
N GLU A 181 -16.07 19.75 3.50
CA GLU A 181 -16.64 20.90 2.81
C GLU A 181 -17.34 20.44 1.53
N ALA A 182 -18.61 20.83 1.37
CA ALA A 182 -19.31 20.63 0.11
C ALA A 182 -18.70 21.55 -0.97
N PRO A 183 -18.65 21.13 -2.24
CA PRO A 183 -18.19 22.02 -3.30
C PRO A 183 -19.17 23.21 -3.45
N PRO A 184 -18.70 24.37 -3.96
CA PRO A 184 -19.57 25.52 -4.20
C PRO A 184 -20.80 25.12 -5.02
N ASP A 185 -21.95 25.73 -4.71
CA ASP A 185 -23.25 25.50 -5.38
C ASP A 185 -23.88 24.12 -5.18
N CYS A 186 -23.27 23.22 -4.41
CA CYS A 186 -23.91 21.94 -4.06
C CYS A 186 -25.04 22.15 -3.05
N THR A 187 -26.22 21.64 -3.40
CA THR A 187 -27.46 21.72 -2.62
C THR A 187 -27.91 20.38 -2.07
N ASN A 188 -27.38 19.27 -2.61
CA ASN A 188 -27.69 17.91 -2.17
C ASN A 188 -26.41 17.12 -1.91
N PHE A 189 -25.82 17.38 -0.74
CA PHE A 189 -24.57 16.77 -0.32
C PHE A 189 -24.81 15.52 0.51
N GLN A 190 -24.26 14.37 0.12
CA GLN A 190 -24.57 13.08 0.74
C GLN A 190 -23.31 12.31 1.14
N GLN A 191 -23.42 11.54 2.23
CA GLN A 191 -22.41 10.61 2.69
C GLN A 191 -22.68 9.19 2.16
N GLU A 192 -21.59 8.46 1.89
CA GLU A 192 -21.61 7.07 1.43
C GLU A 192 -20.48 6.30 2.15
N VAL A 193 -20.78 5.56 3.23
CA VAL A 193 -19.74 4.75 3.91
C VAL A 193 -19.33 3.55 3.08
N GLU A 194 -18.01 3.35 2.91
CA GLU A 194 -17.45 2.26 2.11
C GLU A 194 -16.25 1.59 2.78
N LEU A 195 -16.12 0.27 2.58
CA LEU A 195 -14.87 -0.43 2.85
C LEU A 195 -13.82 -0.01 1.81
N GLY A 196 -12.64 0.37 2.29
CA GLY A 196 -11.48 0.66 1.46
C GLY A 196 -10.48 -0.49 1.47
N VAL A 197 -9.98 -0.88 0.30
CA VAL A 197 -8.96 -1.92 0.12
C VAL A 197 -7.66 -1.27 -0.36
N ILE A 198 -6.58 -1.42 0.40
CA ILE A 198 -5.26 -0.87 0.06
C ILE A 198 -4.45 -1.94 -0.68
N ILE A 199 -3.94 -1.59 -1.85
CA ILE A 199 -3.11 -2.47 -2.67
C ILE A 199 -1.67 -2.48 -2.14
N SER A 200 -1.06 -3.66 -2.06
CA SER A 200 0.31 -3.86 -1.53
C SER A 200 1.38 -4.05 -2.59
N LYS A 201 1.00 -4.50 -3.79
CA LYS A 201 1.90 -4.90 -4.87
C LYS A 201 1.34 -4.42 -6.20
N LEU A 202 2.20 -4.28 -7.21
CA LEU A 202 1.75 -3.98 -8.57
C LEU A 202 0.80 -5.07 -9.06
N ALA A 203 -0.45 -4.72 -9.34
CA ALA A 203 -1.49 -5.64 -9.78
C ALA A 203 -1.91 -5.31 -11.22
N LYS A 204 -1.68 -6.25 -12.15
CA LYS A 204 -2.06 -6.14 -13.56
C LYS A 204 -2.48 -7.51 -14.06
N ASN A 205 -3.64 -7.59 -14.71
CA ASN A 205 -4.23 -8.84 -15.19
C ASN A 205 -4.27 -9.95 -14.12
N VAL A 206 -4.57 -9.62 -12.85
CA VAL A 206 -4.53 -10.63 -11.79
C VAL A 206 -5.78 -11.50 -11.85
N ARG A 207 -5.61 -12.80 -11.60
CA ARG A 207 -6.73 -13.74 -11.57
C ARG A 207 -7.50 -13.58 -10.26
N LYS A 208 -8.79 -13.90 -10.29
CA LYS A 208 -9.67 -13.75 -9.12
C LYS A 208 -9.12 -14.52 -7.90
N GLU A 209 -8.58 -15.70 -8.13
CA GLU A 209 -8.08 -16.60 -7.08
C GLU A 209 -6.80 -16.07 -6.40
N GLU A 210 -6.07 -15.16 -7.06
CA GLU A 210 -4.82 -14.56 -6.58
C GLU A 210 -5.04 -13.16 -6.00
N ALA A 211 -6.23 -12.59 -6.17
CA ALA A 211 -6.49 -11.17 -5.90
C ALA A 211 -6.17 -10.75 -4.46
N MET A 212 -6.41 -11.63 -3.48
CA MET A 212 -6.15 -11.34 -2.08
C MET A 212 -4.66 -11.23 -1.74
N ASP A 213 -3.76 -11.80 -2.55
CA ASP A 213 -2.30 -11.68 -2.38
C ASP A 213 -1.77 -10.27 -2.69
N PHE A 214 -2.58 -9.46 -3.38
CA PHE A 214 -2.31 -8.07 -3.71
C PHE A 214 -2.90 -7.11 -2.67
N VAL A 215 -3.72 -7.58 -1.72
CA VAL A 215 -4.28 -6.75 -0.66
C VAL A 215 -3.27 -6.61 0.49
N GLY A 216 -2.97 -5.37 0.85
CA GLY A 216 -2.07 -5.04 1.96
C GLY A 216 -2.78 -4.73 3.27
N GLY A 217 -4.01 -4.25 3.18
CA GLY A 217 -4.82 -3.90 4.33
C GLY A 217 -6.11 -3.21 3.90
N TYR A 218 -6.80 -2.69 4.91
CA TYR A 218 -8.12 -2.08 4.76
C TYR A 218 -8.16 -0.72 5.42
N THR A 219 -9.23 0.00 5.14
CA THR A 219 -9.64 1.21 5.85
C THR A 219 -11.14 1.36 5.65
N VAL A 220 -11.74 2.39 6.23
CA VAL A 220 -13.11 2.78 5.91
C VAL A 220 -13.08 4.25 5.50
N ALA A 221 -13.87 4.60 4.50
CA ALA A 221 -13.94 5.95 3.96
C ALA A 221 -15.40 6.37 3.74
N LEU A 222 -15.60 7.67 3.60
CA LEU A 222 -16.82 8.22 3.03
C LEU A 222 -16.55 8.60 1.57
N ASP A 223 -17.35 8.07 0.66
CA ASP A 223 -17.47 8.57 -0.70
C ASP A 223 -18.46 9.74 -0.76
N MET A 224 -17.99 10.91 -0.31
CA MET A 224 -18.81 12.11 -0.32
C MET A 224 -19.25 12.46 -1.74
N THR A 225 -20.54 12.76 -1.88
CA THR A 225 -21.18 12.94 -3.19
C THR A 225 -21.97 14.24 -3.24
N ALA A 226 -21.64 15.10 -4.19
CA ALA A 226 -22.52 16.19 -4.62
C ALA A 226 -23.58 15.59 -5.57
N ARG A 227 -24.72 15.19 -5.01
CA ARG A 227 -25.71 14.36 -5.71
C ARG A 227 -26.39 15.09 -6.85
N ASP A 228 -26.64 16.39 -6.69
CA ASP A 228 -27.11 17.27 -7.74
C ASP A 228 -26.16 17.28 -8.94
N PHE A 229 -24.85 17.41 -8.70
CA PHE A 229 -23.84 17.39 -9.77
C PHE A 229 -23.77 16.01 -10.44
N GLN A 230 -23.91 14.93 -9.66
CA GLN A 230 -23.94 13.58 -10.22
C GLN A 230 -25.16 13.35 -11.12
N HIS A 231 -26.34 13.85 -10.72
CA HIS A 231 -27.55 13.76 -11.52
C HIS A 231 -27.42 14.54 -12.83
N GLU A 232 -26.90 15.77 -12.78
CA GLU A 232 -26.60 16.58 -13.96
C GLU A 232 -25.63 15.84 -14.90
N ALA A 233 -24.50 15.36 -14.35
CA ALA A 233 -23.52 14.64 -15.14
C ALA A 233 -24.08 13.36 -15.78
N SER A 234 -24.92 12.62 -15.05
CA SER A 234 -25.57 11.41 -15.57
C SER A 234 -26.58 11.72 -16.66
N LYS A 235 -27.33 12.82 -16.54
CA LYS A 235 -28.30 13.26 -17.54
C LYS A 235 -27.61 13.71 -18.82
N ASP A 236 -26.48 14.40 -18.69
CA ASP A 236 -25.76 14.99 -19.83
C ASP A 236 -24.71 14.03 -20.41
N GLY A 237 -24.50 12.87 -19.79
CA GLY A 237 -23.50 11.88 -20.20
C GLY A 237 -22.06 12.34 -19.97
N THR A 238 -21.83 13.22 -18.99
CA THR A 238 -20.52 13.77 -18.67
C THR A 238 -19.88 13.06 -17.47
N PRO A 239 -18.55 13.17 -17.27
CA PRO A 239 -17.86 12.50 -16.18
C PRO A 239 -18.32 12.99 -14.80
N TRP A 240 -18.41 12.06 -13.83
CA TRP A 240 -18.75 12.36 -12.42
C TRP A 240 -17.63 13.07 -11.64
N PHE A 241 -16.61 13.60 -12.31
CA PHE A 241 -15.40 14.14 -11.68
C PHE A 241 -15.72 15.21 -10.64
N LEU A 242 -16.56 16.20 -10.97
CA LEU A 242 -16.95 17.26 -10.03
C LEU A 242 -17.87 16.76 -8.91
N ALA A 243 -18.63 15.70 -9.16
CA ALA A 243 -19.54 15.12 -8.18
C ALA A 243 -18.84 14.21 -7.15
N LYS A 244 -17.66 13.69 -7.49
CA LYS A 244 -16.95 12.65 -6.71
C LYS A 244 -15.51 13.01 -6.34
N SER A 245 -14.83 13.96 -6.99
CA SER A 245 -13.39 14.26 -6.80
C SER A 245 -13.10 15.69 -6.32
N PHE A 246 -14.09 16.38 -5.74
CA PHE A 246 -13.85 17.68 -5.10
C PHE A 246 -12.96 17.52 -3.86
N ASP A 247 -12.36 18.62 -3.40
CA ASP A 247 -11.54 18.61 -2.18
C ASP A 247 -12.37 18.11 -0.99
N THR A 248 -11.74 17.39 -0.07
CA THR A 248 -12.40 16.79 1.11
C THR A 248 -13.43 15.69 0.80
N SER A 249 -13.57 15.26 -0.46
CA SER A 249 -14.57 14.25 -0.86
C SER A 249 -14.26 12.81 -0.45
N CYS A 250 -13.11 12.55 0.17
CA CYS A 250 -12.74 11.23 0.69
C CYS A 250 -12.24 11.30 2.16
N PRO A 251 -13.12 11.62 3.13
CA PRO A 251 -12.87 11.39 4.56
C PRO A 251 -12.53 9.93 4.80
N ILE A 252 -11.43 9.67 5.51
CA ILE A 252 -10.87 8.32 5.61
C ILE A 252 -10.32 8.03 7.01
N ALA A 253 -10.65 6.85 7.53
CA ALA A 253 -10.15 6.36 8.82
C ALA A 253 -8.69 5.89 8.72
N GLU A 254 -8.10 5.45 9.83
CA GLU A 254 -6.75 4.91 9.84
C GLU A 254 -6.61 3.61 9.03
N PHE A 255 -5.35 3.18 8.84
CA PHE A 255 -5.04 1.92 8.16
C PHE A 255 -5.28 0.73 9.10
N ILE A 256 -5.88 -0.33 8.55
CA ILE A 256 -6.12 -1.60 9.21
C ILE A 256 -5.25 -2.66 8.51
N ASP A 257 -4.37 -3.29 9.27
CA ASP A 257 -3.57 -4.40 8.75
C ASP A 257 -4.49 -5.55 8.25
N LYS A 258 -4.15 -6.16 7.12
CA LYS A 258 -4.98 -7.21 6.51
C LYS A 258 -5.27 -8.39 7.43
N HIS A 259 -4.41 -8.67 8.41
CA HIS A 259 -4.58 -9.77 9.35
C HIS A 259 -5.53 -9.44 10.51
N LYS A 260 -5.97 -8.18 10.64
CA LYS A 260 -6.86 -7.71 11.72
C LYS A 260 -8.33 -7.63 11.32
N LEU A 261 -8.67 -7.90 10.06
CA LEU A 261 -10.04 -7.80 9.55
C LEU A 261 -10.33 -8.94 8.59
N ASP A 262 -11.45 -9.64 8.79
CA ASP A 262 -12.08 -10.43 7.73
C ASP A 262 -12.96 -9.49 6.90
N PRO A 263 -12.58 -9.17 5.65
CA PRO A 263 -13.30 -8.20 4.85
C PRO A 263 -14.61 -8.75 4.29
N THR A 264 -14.84 -10.07 4.38
CA THR A 264 -16.04 -10.72 3.82
C THR A 264 -17.22 -10.71 4.77
N ASN A 265 -16.99 -10.35 6.03
CA ASN A 265 -18.01 -10.37 7.06
C ASN A 265 -17.72 -9.30 8.13
N CYS A 266 -17.75 -8.03 7.72
CA CYS A 266 -17.64 -6.92 8.65
C CYS A 266 -18.81 -5.95 8.49
N GLU A 267 -19.22 -5.34 9.61
CA GLU A 267 -20.36 -4.43 9.65
C GLU A 267 -19.88 -2.99 9.50
N LEU A 268 -20.25 -2.36 8.38
CA LEU A 268 -20.05 -0.94 8.13
C LEU A 268 -21.19 -0.16 8.77
N PHE A 269 -20.87 0.98 9.38
CA PHE A 269 -21.88 1.90 9.91
C PHE A 269 -21.54 3.37 9.61
N CYS A 270 -22.58 4.19 9.54
CA CYS A 270 -22.47 5.64 9.54
C CYS A 270 -23.60 6.28 10.35
N ARG A 271 -23.24 7.20 11.24
CA ARG A 271 -24.13 7.98 12.09
C ARG A 271 -23.96 9.47 11.79
N ILE A 272 -25.09 10.17 11.73
CA ILE A 272 -25.13 11.63 11.62
C ILE A 272 -25.76 12.16 12.90
N ASN A 273 -25.03 13.01 13.63
CA ASN A 273 -25.44 13.57 14.93
C ASN A 273 -25.89 12.48 15.92
N GLY A 274 -25.18 11.35 15.94
CA GLY A 274 -25.49 10.18 16.79
C GLY A 274 -26.64 9.29 16.28
N VAL A 275 -27.32 9.65 15.20
CA VAL A 275 -28.39 8.85 14.60
C VAL A 275 -27.83 7.97 13.49
N GLU A 276 -28.01 6.65 13.62
CA GLU A 276 -27.60 5.68 12.59
C GLU A 276 -28.38 5.88 11.29
N LYS A 277 -27.64 6.03 10.19
CA LYS A 277 -28.18 6.24 8.84
C LYS A 277 -27.86 5.09 7.90
N GLN A 278 -26.64 4.55 8.00
CA GLN A 278 -26.23 3.37 7.27
C GLN A 278 -25.73 2.31 8.23
N LYS A 279 -26.11 1.07 7.96
CA LYS A 279 -25.62 -0.13 8.64
C LYS A 279 -25.79 -1.34 7.70
N SER A 280 -24.71 -2.01 7.35
CA SER A 280 -24.74 -3.17 6.45
C SER A 280 -23.52 -4.05 6.65
N ASN A 281 -23.60 -5.29 6.21
CA ASN A 281 -22.47 -6.21 6.21
C ASN A 281 -21.81 -6.27 4.82
N THR A 282 -20.50 -6.43 4.77
CA THR A 282 -19.75 -6.55 3.51
C THR A 282 -20.06 -7.81 2.72
N ASN A 283 -20.69 -8.82 3.32
CA ASN A 283 -21.23 -9.98 2.60
C ASN A 283 -22.41 -9.64 1.66
N ASP A 284 -22.99 -8.44 1.78
CA ASP A 284 -24.07 -7.94 0.92
C ASP A 284 -23.55 -7.36 -0.42
N MET A 285 -22.23 -7.33 -0.64
CA MET A 285 -21.64 -6.86 -1.89
C MET A 285 -22.07 -7.73 -3.08
N ILE A 286 -22.47 -7.08 -4.18
CA ILE A 286 -22.80 -7.73 -5.45
C ILE A 286 -21.54 -8.31 -6.10
N PHE A 287 -20.46 -7.54 -6.12
CA PHE A 287 -19.15 -7.96 -6.59
C PHE A 287 -18.17 -7.97 -5.40
N ASP A 288 -17.69 -9.17 -5.04
CA ASP A 288 -16.69 -9.36 -3.99
C ASP A 288 -15.34 -8.69 -4.34
N ILE A 289 -14.50 -8.44 -3.32
CA ILE A 289 -13.18 -7.80 -3.48
C ILE A 289 -12.32 -8.54 -4.53
N PRO A 290 -12.21 -9.88 -4.53
CA PRO A 290 -11.47 -10.59 -5.58
C PRO A 290 -11.98 -10.32 -7.00
N THR A 291 -13.30 -10.26 -7.19
CA THR A 291 -13.93 -9.95 -8.49
C THR A 291 -13.60 -8.53 -8.91
N LEU A 292 -13.67 -7.57 -8.00
CA LEU A 292 -13.35 -6.17 -8.29
C LEU A 292 -11.88 -6.02 -8.73
N ILE A 293 -10.94 -6.58 -7.98
CA ILE A 293 -9.50 -6.51 -8.31
C ILE A 293 -9.23 -7.18 -9.66
N ALA A 294 -9.76 -8.40 -9.88
CA ALA A 294 -9.57 -9.11 -11.14
C ALA A 294 -10.18 -8.36 -12.34
N TYR A 295 -11.35 -7.74 -12.16
CA TYR A 295 -11.99 -6.95 -13.21
C TYR A 295 -11.23 -5.66 -13.51
N ILE A 296 -10.86 -4.89 -12.48
CA ILE A 296 -10.16 -3.61 -12.63
C ILE A 296 -8.79 -3.83 -13.30
N THR A 297 -8.04 -4.84 -12.86
CA THR A 297 -6.65 -5.05 -13.30
C THR A 297 -6.51 -5.52 -14.76
N GLN A 298 -7.61 -5.91 -15.42
CA GLN A 298 -7.66 -6.13 -16.88
C GLN A 298 -7.49 -4.84 -17.67
N TYR A 299 -7.92 -3.71 -17.10
CA TYR A 299 -7.98 -2.41 -17.78
C TYR A 299 -6.99 -1.41 -17.19
N VAL A 300 -6.79 -1.44 -15.87
CA VAL A 300 -6.01 -0.45 -15.12
C VAL A 300 -5.06 -1.15 -14.16
N THR A 301 -3.75 -0.90 -14.30
CA THR A 301 -2.76 -1.39 -13.33
C THR A 301 -2.93 -0.68 -11.98
N LEU A 302 -3.00 -1.45 -10.89
CA LEU A 302 -2.97 -0.94 -9.52
C LEU A 302 -1.55 -0.99 -8.96
N TYR A 303 -1.17 0.00 -8.18
CA TYR A 303 0.15 0.12 -7.56
C TYR A 303 0.06 0.02 -6.04
N PRO A 304 1.15 -0.32 -5.34
CA PRO A 304 1.20 -0.24 -3.88
C PRO A 304 0.72 1.13 -3.38
N GLY A 305 -0.18 1.13 -2.40
CA GLY A 305 -0.79 2.33 -1.83
C GLY A 305 -2.05 2.83 -2.54
N ASP A 306 -2.38 2.33 -3.73
CA ASP A 306 -3.66 2.65 -4.36
C ASP A 306 -4.82 2.14 -3.50
N LEU A 307 -5.92 2.90 -3.50
CA LEU A 307 -7.12 2.59 -2.75
C LEU A 307 -8.24 2.14 -3.69
N LEU A 308 -8.95 1.08 -3.30
CA LEU A 308 -10.20 0.65 -3.92
C LEU A 308 -11.35 0.83 -2.91
N LEU A 309 -12.29 1.72 -3.20
CA LEU A 309 -13.55 1.87 -2.47
C LEU A 309 -14.61 0.95 -3.10
N THR A 310 -15.25 0.11 -2.28
CA THR A 310 -15.99 -1.07 -2.74
C THR A 310 -17.49 -0.86 -2.94
N GLY A 311 -17.98 0.37 -2.82
CA GLY A 311 -19.41 0.71 -2.83
C GLY A 311 -20.00 0.88 -1.44
N THR A 312 -21.14 1.57 -1.40
CA THR A 312 -21.89 1.95 -0.20
C THR A 312 -23.22 1.20 -0.07
N PRO A 313 -23.68 0.89 1.15
CA PRO A 313 -25.03 0.33 1.38
C PRO A 313 -26.14 1.39 1.29
N ALA A 314 -27.40 0.97 1.44
CA ALA A 314 -28.52 1.91 1.47
C ALA A 314 -28.50 2.83 2.71
N GLY A 315 -29.24 3.94 2.67
CA GLY A 315 -29.34 4.90 3.79
C GLY A 315 -28.51 6.17 3.60
N VAL A 316 -28.14 6.48 2.36
CA VAL A 316 -27.47 7.75 2.04
C VAL A 316 -28.39 8.92 2.45
N THR A 317 -27.82 9.92 3.11
CA THR A 317 -28.60 11.00 3.71
C THR A 317 -27.98 12.34 3.37
N GLN A 318 -28.83 13.33 3.09
CA GLN A 318 -28.40 14.70 2.88
C GLN A 318 -27.81 15.29 4.17
N LEU A 319 -26.66 15.92 4.03
CA LEU A 319 -25.91 16.59 5.09
C LEU A 319 -26.13 18.09 5.07
N ASN A 320 -25.99 18.69 6.25
CA ASN A 320 -26.02 20.13 6.46
C ASN A 320 -24.75 20.60 7.16
N SER A 321 -24.39 21.87 6.97
CA SER A 321 -23.34 22.53 7.75
C SER A 321 -23.63 22.38 9.25
N GLY A 322 -22.61 22.00 10.02
CA GLY A 322 -22.69 21.72 11.45
C GLY A 322 -22.98 20.26 11.80
N ASP A 323 -23.30 19.40 10.83
CA ASP A 323 -23.48 17.97 11.09
C ASP A 323 -22.16 17.32 11.52
N GLN A 324 -22.24 16.43 12.52
CA GLN A 324 -21.16 15.54 12.90
C GLN A 324 -21.42 14.15 12.31
N ILE A 325 -20.42 13.59 11.64
CA ILE A 325 -20.49 12.26 11.04
C ILE A 325 -19.52 11.34 11.78
N GLU A 326 -20.01 10.20 12.27
CA GLU A 326 -19.21 9.10 12.81
C GLU A 326 -19.42 7.87 11.93
N PHE A 327 -18.35 7.30 11.38
CA PHE A 327 -18.42 6.10 10.56
C PHE A 327 -17.29 5.14 10.89
N GLY A 328 -17.47 3.86 10.54
CA GLY A 328 -16.58 2.83 11.05
C GLY A 328 -16.89 1.43 10.59
N ILE A 329 -16.08 0.51 11.10
CA ILE A 329 -16.38 -0.93 11.17
C ILE A 329 -16.64 -1.24 12.64
N THR A 330 -17.80 -1.82 12.94
CA THR A 330 -18.22 -2.14 14.31
C THR A 330 -17.13 -2.93 15.05
N ASP A 331 -16.79 -2.50 16.27
CA ASP A 331 -15.78 -3.06 17.17
C ASP A 331 -14.32 -3.06 16.67
N ILE A 332 -14.03 -2.52 15.47
CA ILE A 332 -12.68 -2.51 14.88
C ILE A 332 -12.09 -1.10 14.83
N ILE A 333 -12.78 -0.17 14.15
CA ILE A 333 -12.28 1.19 13.92
C ILE A 333 -13.44 2.15 13.71
N LYS A 334 -13.23 3.42 14.06
CA LYS A 334 -14.13 4.51 13.72
C LYS A 334 -13.37 5.80 13.48
N ALA A 335 -13.99 6.73 12.76
CA ALA A 335 -13.50 8.08 12.56
C ALA A 335 -14.67 9.07 12.65
N THR A 336 -14.36 10.30 13.09
CA THR A 336 -15.35 11.37 13.30
C THR A 336 -14.96 12.62 12.52
N PHE A 337 -15.92 13.21 11.83
CA PHE A 337 -15.73 14.43 11.06
C PHE A 337 -16.87 15.40 11.30
N PHE A 338 -16.63 16.67 11.00
CA PHE A 338 -17.64 17.72 11.04
C PHE A 338 -17.82 18.29 9.64
N VAL A 339 -19.06 18.56 9.26
CA VAL A 339 -19.42 19.23 8.01
C VAL A 339 -19.40 20.74 8.25
N LYS A 340 -18.74 21.48 7.38
CA LYS A 340 -18.65 22.93 7.44
C LYS A 340 -19.48 23.61 6.36
#